data_AF-A0A1F6CNB3-F1
#
_entry.id   AF-A0A1F6CNB3-F1
#
_cell.length_a   1.000
_cell.length_b   1.000
_cell.length_c   1.000
_cell.angle_alpha   90.00
_cell.angle_beta   90.00
_cell.angle_gamma   90.00
#
_symmetry.space_group_name_H-M   'P 1'
#
loop_
_entity.id
_entity.type
_entity.pdbx_description
1 polymer ?
#
loop_
_entity_poly.entity_id
_entity_poly.type
_entity_poly.pdbx_seq_one_letter_code
_entity_poly.pdbx_strand_id
1 'polypeptide(L)'
;MLRRLFSREKGPEGIEQYKERSPVLADHGEAVEETLSVLTREGKRTLNEAREAVEKAVQEAARSSLRDLRLMEEGRCPDCGRKLHQYLFTSICSHCGWTTFIMPEKGGAAVYLNDGSKIPCQAVFDTKGGYVLCVANDVISARIDKKNVAHIEFTWRPEEVNERREQHRRETRGVCHWCEKPFDEVYAEHLKRVEEAKKADREPEKAWAPIIVYAAFGVYQNRYEFCSERCENAFKRQYPVRVHKNCYDRPCPDCNLCIKRYEGYDETLLKRLEIVV
;
A
#
# COMPACT_ATOMS: atom_id res chain seq x y z
N MET A 1 -11.73 -11.33 16.97
CA MET A 1 -11.21 -12.67 17.32
C MET A 1 -9.92 -12.57 18.15
N LEU A 2 -9.97 -12.21 19.44
CA LEU A 2 -8.76 -11.92 20.24
C LEU A 2 -8.72 -12.60 21.62
N ARG A 3 -9.49 -13.68 21.83
CA ARG A 3 -9.51 -14.42 23.11
C ARG A 3 -8.88 -15.82 23.08
N ARG A 4 -8.29 -16.25 21.96
CA ARG A 4 -7.74 -17.61 21.82
C ARG A 4 -6.21 -17.70 21.75
N LEU A 5 -5.47 -16.61 21.93
CA LEU A 5 -4.02 -16.58 21.69
C LEU A 5 -3.13 -16.64 22.95
N PHE A 6 -3.67 -16.78 24.16
CA PHE A 6 -2.86 -16.75 25.39
C PHE A 6 -3.19 -17.87 26.39
N SER A 7 -3.21 -19.12 25.93
CA SER A 7 -2.99 -20.27 26.81
C SER A 7 -1.57 -20.77 26.61
N ARG A 8 -0.76 -20.60 27.66
CA ARG A 8 0.67 -20.93 27.75
C ARG A 8 0.79 -22.35 28.29
N GLU A 9 1.17 -23.29 27.44
CA GLU A 9 1.77 -24.56 27.87
C GLU A 9 3.08 -24.84 27.12
N LYS A 10 3.98 -25.50 27.84
CA LYS A 10 5.44 -25.55 27.64
C LYS A 10 5.85 -26.34 26.39
N GLY A 11 6.99 -25.96 25.79
CA GLY A 11 7.67 -26.73 24.73
C GLY A 11 8.17 -28.13 25.21
N PRO A 12 8.80 -28.94 24.34
CA PRO A 12 10.06 -28.52 23.69
C PRO A 12 10.28 -28.96 22.22
N GLU A 13 11.35 -28.38 21.64
CA GLU A 13 12.24 -28.90 20.59
C GLU A 13 11.79 -29.00 19.12
N GLY A 14 12.62 -28.40 18.23
CA GLY A 14 12.65 -28.68 16.78
C GLY A 14 12.33 -27.49 15.88
N ILE A 15 13.29 -26.58 15.67
CA ILE A 15 13.19 -25.54 14.63
C ILE A 15 13.60 -26.18 13.29
N GLU A 16 12.62 -26.58 12.47
CA GLU A 16 12.84 -26.76 11.02
C GLU A 16 12.28 -25.54 10.28
N GLN A 17 13.19 -24.69 9.82
CA GLN A 17 12.89 -23.60 8.90
C GLN A 17 12.54 -24.18 7.52
N TYR A 18 11.26 -24.33 7.23
CA TYR A 18 10.80 -24.49 5.85
C TYR A 18 11.00 -23.17 5.09
N LYS A 19 12.14 -23.08 4.41
CA LYS A 19 12.37 -22.13 3.32
C LYS A 19 11.51 -22.57 2.15
N GLU A 20 10.35 -21.96 1.95
CA GLU A 20 9.59 -22.09 0.71
C GLU A 20 10.45 -21.60 -0.45
N ARG A 21 11.01 -22.56 -1.21
CA ARG A 21 11.63 -22.29 -2.51
C ARG A 21 10.52 -22.26 -3.55
N SER A 22 10.34 -21.13 -4.24
CA SER A 22 9.44 -21.04 -5.39
C SER A 22 9.81 -22.09 -6.45
N PRO A 23 8.83 -22.80 -7.05
CA PRO A 23 9.06 -24.00 -7.87
C PRO A 23 9.73 -23.73 -9.21
N VAL A 24 9.88 -22.47 -9.63
CA VAL A 24 10.47 -22.08 -10.92
C VAL A 24 12.01 -22.21 -10.93
N LEU A 25 12.66 -22.33 -9.77
CA LEU A 25 14.13 -22.39 -9.66
C LEU A 25 14.70 -23.81 -9.50
N ALA A 26 13.86 -24.83 -9.32
CA ALA A 26 14.33 -26.18 -9.04
C ALA A 26 14.81 -26.94 -10.29
N ASP A 27 14.09 -26.79 -11.40
CA ASP A 27 14.35 -27.54 -12.64
C ASP A 27 15.57 -27.03 -13.43
N HIS A 28 16.00 -25.79 -13.17
CA HIS A 28 17.22 -25.22 -13.73
C HIS A 28 18.49 -25.54 -12.92
N GLY A 29 18.37 -26.17 -11.74
CA GLY A 29 19.52 -26.47 -10.88
C GLY A 29 20.41 -27.58 -11.43
N GLU A 30 19.81 -28.70 -11.83
CA GLU A 30 20.55 -29.89 -12.31
C GLU A 30 21.27 -29.62 -13.64
N ALA A 31 20.60 -28.99 -14.61
CA ALA A 31 21.20 -28.67 -15.91
C ALA A 31 22.37 -27.66 -15.79
N VAL A 32 22.31 -26.77 -14.80
CA VAL A 32 23.38 -25.79 -14.52
C VAL A 32 24.56 -26.46 -13.81
N GLU A 33 24.33 -27.43 -12.92
CA GLU A 33 25.41 -28.19 -12.27
C GLU A 33 26.18 -29.07 -13.25
N GLU A 34 25.48 -29.71 -14.19
CA GLU A 34 26.11 -30.53 -15.23
C GLU A 34 26.96 -29.67 -16.18
N THR A 35 26.45 -28.52 -16.62
CA THR A 35 27.21 -27.57 -17.47
C THR A 35 28.36 -26.89 -16.72
N LEU A 36 28.22 -26.67 -15.41
CA LEU A 36 29.31 -26.20 -14.54
C LEU A 36 30.45 -27.21 -14.47
N SER A 37 30.18 -28.51 -14.49
CA SER A 37 31.21 -29.55 -14.39
C SER A 37 32.16 -29.56 -15.59
N VAL A 38 31.68 -29.18 -16.78
CA VAL A 38 32.39 -29.14 -18.07
C VAL A 38 33.33 -27.94 -18.19
N LEU A 39 33.13 -26.88 -17.39
CA LEU A 39 33.93 -25.65 -17.48
C LEU A 39 35.31 -25.79 -16.83
N THR A 40 36.32 -25.21 -17.48
CA THR A 40 37.66 -25.05 -16.93
C THR A 40 37.63 -24.21 -15.66
N ARG A 41 38.66 -24.30 -14.82
CA ARG A 41 38.73 -23.60 -13.53
C ARG A 41 38.62 -22.06 -13.67
N GLU A 42 39.08 -21.51 -14.79
CA GLU A 42 38.89 -20.10 -15.16
C GLU A 42 37.45 -19.81 -15.59
N GLY A 43 36.82 -20.67 -16.39
CA GLY A 43 35.41 -20.55 -16.77
C GLY A 43 34.45 -20.64 -15.59
N LYS A 44 34.76 -21.47 -14.58
CA LYS A 44 34.00 -21.53 -13.32
C LYS A 44 34.11 -20.23 -12.52
N ARG A 45 35.28 -19.59 -12.53
CA ARG A 45 35.50 -18.33 -11.80
C ARG A 45 34.76 -17.17 -12.45
N THR A 46 34.85 -17.01 -13.77
CA THR A 46 34.12 -15.95 -14.49
C THR A 46 32.62 -16.13 -14.39
N LEU A 47 32.12 -17.37 -14.41
CA LEU A 47 30.68 -17.66 -14.26
C LEU A 47 30.18 -17.40 -12.83
N ASN A 48 30.98 -17.72 -11.81
CA ASN A 48 30.65 -17.38 -10.42
C ASN A 48 30.64 -15.85 -10.20
N GLU A 49 31.61 -15.13 -10.74
CA GLU A 49 31.66 -13.66 -10.69
C GLU A 49 30.44 -13.04 -11.41
N ALA A 50 30.07 -13.58 -12.58
CA ALA A 50 28.87 -13.15 -13.30
C ALA A 50 27.58 -13.45 -12.51
N ARG A 51 27.48 -14.62 -11.88
CA ARG A 51 26.33 -14.99 -11.05
C ARG A 51 26.18 -14.07 -9.84
N GLU A 52 27.28 -13.76 -9.15
CA GLU A 52 27.25 -12.84 -8.01
C GLU A 52 26.86 -11.42 -8.42
N ALA A 53 27.32 -10.96 -9.60
CA ALA A 53 26.91 -9.69 -10.17
C ALA A 53 25.40 -9.66 -10.51
N VAL A 54 24.87 -10.75 -11.09
CA VAL A 54 23.44 -10.89 -11.37
C VAL A 54 22.63 -10.92 -10.07
N GLU A 55 23.05 -11.69 -9.06
CA GLU A 55 22.36 -11.74 -7.77
C GLU A 55 22.34 -10.37 -7.08
N LYS A 56 23.44 -9.60 -7.12
CA LYS A 56 23.47 -8.22 -6.62
C LYS A 56 22.53 -7.31 -7.39
N ALA A 57 22.54 -7.37 -8.73
CA ALA A 57 21.64 -6.58 -9.56
C ALA A 57 20.16 -6.90 -9.30
N VAL A 58 19.82 -8.18 -9.09
CA VAL A 58 18.46 -8.61 -8.73
C VAL A 58 18.07 -8.09 -7.35
N GLN A 59 18.97 -8.17 -6.36
CA GLN A 59 18.71 -7.62 -5.03
C GLN A 59 18.53 -6.10 -5.04
N GLU A 60 19.35 -5.37 -5.80
CA GLU A 60 19.24 -3.92 -5.96
C GLU A 60 17.94 -3.53 -6.66
N ALA A 61 17.57 -4.24 -7.74
CA ALA A 61 16.31 -4.05 -8.43
C ALA A 61 15.11 -4.29 -7.49
N ALA A 62 15.14 -5.39 -6.72
CA ALA A 62 14.10 -5.70 -5.74
C ALA A 62 13.99 -4.61 -4.66
N ARG A 63 15.12 -4.12 -4.13
CA ARG A 63 15.13 -3.00 -3.16
C ARG A 63 14.58 -1.71 -3.76
N SER A 64 14.91 -1.40 -5.01
CA SER A 64 14.35 -0.25 -5.71
C SER A 64 12.85 -0.37 -5.87
N SER A 65 12.34 -1.54 -6.32
CA SER A 65 10.90 -1.76 -6.47
C SER A 65 10.15 -1.64 -5.15
N LEU A 66 10.70 -2.13 -4.04
CA LEU A 66 10.09 -1.96 -2.71
C LEU A 66 10.06 -0.49 -2.26
N ARG A 67 11.11 0.27 -2.59
CA ARG A 67 11.16 1.71 -2.31
C ARG A 67 10.08 2.44 -3.11
N ASP A 68 9.93 2.11 -4.38
CA ASP A 68 8.96 2.72 -5.28
C ASP A 68 7.53 2.42 -4.83
N LEU A 69 7.24 1.17 -4.44
CA LEU A 69 5.96 0.76 -3.85
C LEU A 69 5.63 1.58 -2.59
N ARG A 70 6.59 1.72 -1.68
CA ARG A 70 6.40 2.51 -0.46
C ARG A 70 6.14 3.99 -0.75
N LEU A 71 6.86 4.58 -1.69
CA LEU A 71 6.63 5.97 -2.10
C LEU A 71 5.22 6.13 -2.69
N MET A 72 4.75 5.16 -3.49
CA MET A 72 3.39 5.19 -4.04
C MET A 72 2.31 5.04 -2.95
N GLU A 73 2.51 4.19 -1.96
CA GLU A 73 1.62 4.07 -0.78
C GLU A 73 1.53 5.38 0.01
N GLU A 74 2.64 6.10 0.13
CA GLU A 74 2.71 7.44 0.75
C GLU A 74 2.17 8.55 -0.18
N GLY A 75 1.71 8.23 -1.38
CA GLY A 75 1.17 9.17 -2.37
C GLY A 75 2.25 10.05 -3.01
N ARG A 76 3.48 9.55 -3.13
CA ARG A 76 4.65 10.24 -3.71
C ARG A 76 5.16 9.54 -4.95
N CYS A 77 5.65 10.33 -5.89
CA CYS A 77 6.20 9.86 -7.15
C CYS A 77 7.53 9.14 -6.91
N PRO A 78 7.74 7.94 -7.48
CA PRO A 78 9.00 7.21 -7.33
C PRO A 78 10.19 7.97 -7.93
N ASP A 79 9.98 8.66 -9.05
CA ASP A 79 11.07 9.38 -9.75
C ASP A 79 11.47 10.69 -9.05
N CYS A 80 10.51 11.50 -8.59
CA CYS A 80 10.78 12.85 -8.09
C CYS A 80 10.35 13.12 -6.64
N GLY A 81 9.72 12.17 -5.95
CA GLY A 81 9.30 12.28 -4.55
C GLY A 81 8.16 13.25 -4.26
N ARG A 82 7.62 13.93 -5.29
CA ARG A 82 6.51 14.88 -5.16
C ARG A 82 5.15 14.17 -5.12
N LYS A 83 4.12 14.90 -4.70
CA LYS A 83 2.76 14.37 -4.55
C LYS A 83 2.22 13.80 -5.87
N LEU A 84 1.65 12.60 -5.80
CA LEU A 84 0.91 11.96 -6.88
C LEU A 84 -0.57 12.33 -6.81
N HIS A 85 -1.19 12.51 -7.97
CA HIS A 85 -2.64 12.51 -8.09
C HIS A 85 -3.09 11.11 -8.44
N GLN A 86 -3.90 10.52 -7.56
CA GLN A 86 -4.51 9.21 -7.77
C GLN A 86 -5.90 9.37 -8.37
N TYR A 87 -6.11 8.73 -9.51
CA TYR A 87 -7.41 8.51 -10.15
C TYR A 87 -7.78 7.01 -10.01
N LEU A 88 -9.00 6.63 -10.37
CA LEU A 88 -9.50 5.25 -10.22
C LEU A 88 -8.59 4.17 -10.84
N PHE A 89 -8.01 4.46 -12.01
CA PHE A 89 -7.22 3.52 -12.79
C PHE A 89 -5.81 4.04 -13.12
N THR A 90 -5.46 5.24 -12.67
CA THR A 90 -4.21 5.89 -13.07
C THR A 90 -3.68 6.73 -11.92
N SER A 91 -2.36 6.69 -11.70
CA SER A 91 -1.69 7.70 -10.87
C SER A 91 -0.75 8.54 -11.73
N ILE A 92 -0.81 9.85 -11.57
CA ILE A 92 -0.06 10.81 -12.37
C ILE A 92 0.72 11.75 -11.46
N CYS A 93 2.01 11.92 -11.74
CA CYS A 93 2.80 12.99 -11.15
C CYS A 93 2.66 14.26 -11.99
N SER A 94 2.09 15.31 -11.42
CA SER A 94 1.92 16.61 -12.09
C SER A 94 3.25 17.33 -12.37
N HIS A 95 4.36 16.88 -11.78
CA HIS A 95 5.66 17.55 -11.94
C HIS A 95 6.55 16.92 -13.00
N CYS A 96 6.78 15.61 -12.93
CA CYS A 96 7.66 14.91 -13.88
C CYS A 96 6.90 14.13 -14.96
N GLY A 97 5.57 14.07 -14.89
CA GLY A 97 4.76 13.33 -15.86
C GLY A 97 4.84 11.81 -15.71
N TRP A 98 5.45 11.30 -14.65
CA TRP A 98 5.41 9.87 -14.34
C TRP A 98 3.96 9.39 -14.22
N THR A 99 3.63 8.30 -14.91
CA THR A 99 2.31 7.70 -14.88
C THR A 99 2.39 6.20 -14.66
N THR A 100 1.41 5.69 -13.93
CA THR A 100 1.07 4.27 -13.91
C THR A 100 -0.41 4.15 -14.20
N PHE A 101 -0.80 3.22 -15.05
CA PHE A 101 -2.20 2.99 -15.39
C PHE A 101 -2.49 1.51 -15.50
N ILE A 102 -3.73 1.15 -15.17
CA ILE A 102 -4.28 -0.19 -15.31
C ILE A 102 -5.11 -0.20 -16.60
N MET A 103 -4.97 -1.26 -17.40
CA MET A 103 -5.76 -1.46 -18.61
C MET A 103 -7.15 -2.01 -18.27
N PRO A 104 -8.20 -1.68 -19.06
CA PRO A 104 -9.52 -2.27 -18.86
C PRO A 104 -9.51 -3.78 -19.09
N GLU A 105 -10.10 -4.54 -18.18
CA GLU A 105 -10.20 -6.01 -18.27
C GLU A 105 -11.41 -6.45 -19.10
N LYS A 106 -12.56 -5.83 -18.85
CA LYS A 106 -13.82 -6.15 -19.54
C LYS A 106 -14.04 -5.23 -20.73
N GLY A 107 -13.48 -4.02 -20.66
CA GLY A 107 -13.47 -3.05 -21.73
C GLY A 107 -12.56 -3.44 -22.89
N GLY A 108 -12.11 -2.43 -23.61
CA GLY A 108 -11.14 -2.61 -24.69
C GLY A 108 -10.33 -1.35 -24.91
N ALA A 109 -9.42 -1.43 -25.84
CA ALA A 109 -8.60 -0.32 -26.29
C ALA A 109 -8.70 -0.21 -27.81
N ALA A 110 -8.49 0.99 -28.33
CA ALA A 110 -8.33 1.18 -29.76
C ALA A 110 -7.17 2.11 -30.03
N VAL A 111 -6.33 1.71 -30.96
CA VAL A 111 -5.24 2.55 -31.45
C VAL A 111 -5.70 3.21 -32.74
N TYR A 112 -5.72 4.54 -32.74
CA TYR A 112 -5.98 5.33 -33.94
C TYR A 112 -4.65 5.72 -34.56
N LEU A 113 -4.51 5.44 -35.85
CA LEU A 113 -3.34 5.80 -36.63
C LEU A 113 -3.51 7.18 -37.26
N ASN A 114 -2.40 7.79 -37.69
CA ASN A 114 -2.40 9.11 -38.34
C ASN A 114 -3.15 9.14 -39.68
N ASP A 115 -3.36 7.97 -40.30
CA ASP A 115 -4.16 7.82 -41.52
C ASP A 115 -5.67 7.76 -41.25
N GLY A 116 -6.08 7.83 -39.98
CA GLY A 116 -7.48 7.74 -39.55
C GLY A 116 -8.00 6.31 -39.39
N SER A 117 -7.17 5.29 -39.66
CA SER A 117 -7.55 3.90 -39.41
C SER A 117 -7.56 3.57 -37.92
N LYS A 118 -8.42 2.62 -37.54
CA LYS A 118 -8.63 2.18 -36.16
C LYS A 118 -8.30 0.71 -36.03
N ILE A 119 -7.43 0.38 -35.09
CA ILE A 119 -7.11 -1.01 -34.74
C ILE A 119 -7.73 -1.31 -33.38
N PRO A 120 -8.80 -2.14 -33.31
CA PRO A 120 -9.39 -2.56 -32.05
C PRO A 120 -8.50 -3.61 -31.37
N CYS A 121 -8.24 -3.40 -30.08
CA CYS A 121 -7.35 -4.22 -29.26
C CYS A 121 -8.01 -4.45 -27.88
N GLN A 122 -7.68 -5.53 -27.19
CA GLN A 122 -8.09 -5.70 -25.79
C GLN A 122 -7.08 -4.99 -24.88
N ALA A 123 -5.80 -5.22 -25.14
CA ALA A 123 -4.72 -4.57 -24.41
C ALA A 123 -3.72 -3.88 -25.34
N VAL A 124 -3.09 -2.82 -24.85
CA VAL A 124 -2.09 -2.03 -25.56
C VAL A 124 -0.88 -1.85 -24.67
N PHE A 125 0.29 -2.17 -25.20
CA PHE A 125 1.55 -2.04 -24.47
C PHE A 125 2.49 -1.09 -25.19
N ASP A 126 3.00 -0.13 -24.43
CA ASP A 126 4.08 0.74 -24.88
C ASP A 126 5.43 0.06 -24.59
N THR A 127 6.19 -0.22 -25.64
CA THR A 127 7.53 -0.79 -25.52
C THR A 127 8.60 0.30 -25.55
N LYS A 128 9.67 0.12 -24.77
CA LYS A 128 10.86 1.00 -24.79
C LYS A 128 11.52 1.09 -26.18
N GLY A 129 11.25 0.13 -27.07
CA GLY A 129 11.73 0.12 -28.45
C GLY A 129 11.02 1.08 -29.39
N GLY A 130 10.08 1.90 -28.92
CA GLY A 130 9.36 2.87 -29.75
C GLY A 130 8.18 2.28 -30.52
N TYR A 131 7.74 1.07 -30.14
CA TYR A 131 6.58 0.41 -30.74
C TYR A 131 5.43 0.29 -29.74
N VAL A 132 4.22 0.38 -30.26
CA VAL A 132 2.98 0.05 -29.56
C VAL A 132 2.54 -1.34 -30.02
N LEU A 133 2.34 -2.24 -29.06
CA LEU A 133 1.84 -3.59 -29.30
C LEU A 133 0.36 -3.64 -28.95
N CYS A 134 -0.44 -4.10 -29.90
CA CYS A 134 -1.85 -4.38 -29.72
C CYS A 134 -2.04 -5.88 -29.50
N VAL A 135 -2.74 -6.24 -28.43
CA VAL A 135 -3.06 -7.62 -28.07
C VAL A 135 -4.56 -7.82 -28.16
N ALA A 136 -4.98 -8.90 -28.80
CA ALA A 136 -6.37 -9.35 -28.87
C ALA A 136 -6.40 -10.88 -28.81
N ASN A 137 -7.25 -11.44 -27.93
CA ASN A 137 -7.40 -12.88 -27.73
C ASN A 137 -6.05 -13.59 -27.46
N ASP A 138 -5.26 -13.01 -26.53
CA ASP A 138 -3.94 -13.51 -26.13
C ASP A 138 -2.88 -13.58 -27.24
N VAL A 139 -3.13 -12.93 -28.39
CA VAL A 139 -2.19 -12.84 -29.51
C VAL A 139 -1.91 -11.38 -29.83
N ILE A 140 -0.66 -11.09 -30.22
CA ILE A 140 -0.29 -9.76 -30.75
C ILE A 140 -0.96 -9.59 -32.11
N SER A 141 -2.00 -8.75 -32.16
CA SER A 141 -2.76 -8.49 -33.38
C SER A 141 -2.07 -7.46 -34.28
N ALA A 142 -1.33 -6.51 -33.71
CA ALA A 142 -0.59 -5.52 -34.46
C ALA A 142 0.65 -5.00 -33.72
N ARG A 143 1.72 -4.73 -34.49
CA ARG A 143 2.90 -3.99 -34.05
C ARG A 143 2.96 -2.67 -34.81
N ILE A 144 2.88 -1.56 -34.09
CA ILE A 144 2.73 -0.22 -34.66
C ILE A 144 3.91 0.64 -34.22
N ASP A 145 4.52 1.39 -35.13
CA ASP A 145 5.52 2.40 -34.78
C ASP A 145 4.84 3.59 -34.09
N LYS A 146 5.38 4.06 -32.96
CA LYS A 146 4.84 5.21 -32.23
C LYS A 146 4.62 6.44 -33.09
N LYS A 147 5.45 6.66 -34.12
CA LYS A 147 5.32 7.81 -35.03
C LYS A 147 4.00 7.82 -35.80
N ASN A 148 3.40 6.65 -35.97
CA ASN A 148 2.16 6.47 -36.75
C ASN A 148 0.91 6.48 -35.87
N VAL A 149 1.06 6.53 -34.54
CA VAL A 149 -0.05 6.56 -33.59
C VAL A 149 -0.51 8.00 -33.39
N ALA A 150 -1.77 8.28 -33.68
CA ALA A 150 -2.39 9.57 -33.39
C ALA A 150 -2.77 9.66 -31.91
N HIS A 151 -3.57 8.70 -31.44
CA HIS A 151 -3.97 8.58 -30.04
C HIS A 151 -4.46 7.16 -29.72
N ILE A 152 -4.56 6.86 -28.43
CA ILE A 152 -5.06 5.59 -27.92
C ILE A 152 -6.31 5.88 -27.10
N GLU A 153 -7.42 5.22 -27.44
CA GLU A 153 -8.68 5.33 -26.73
C GLU A 153 -8.88 4.09 -25.85
N PHE A 154 -9.24 4.31 -24.58
CA PHE A 154 -9.61 3.24 -23.66
C PHE A 154 -11.12 3.29 -23.42
N THR A 155 -11.80 2.20 -23.75
CA THR A 155 -13.24 2.07 -23.55
C THR A 155 -13.48 1.26 -22.29
N TRP A 156 -13.94 1.93 -21.23
CA TRP A 156 -14.28 1.32 -19.95
C TRP A 156 -15.74 0.91 -19.91
N ARG A 157 -16.04 -0.31 -19.47
CA ARG A 157 -17.43 -0.72 -19.24
C ARG A 157 -17.96 -0.10 -17.94
N PRO A 158 -19.23 0.33 -17.88
CA PRO A 158 -19.80 0.91 -16.66
C PRO A 158 -19.72 -0.02 -15.45
N GLU A 159 -19.85 -1.34 -15.65
CA GLU A 159 -19.77 -2.34 -14.58
C GLU A 159 -18.39 -2.34 -13.92
N GLU A 160 -17.32 -2.34 -14.73
CA GLU A 160 -15.93 -2.33 -14.27
C GLU A 160 -15.58 -1.03 -13.52
N VAL A 161 -16.06 0.11 -14.04
CA VAL A 161 -15.90 1.41 -13.37
C VAL A 161 -16.61 1.41 -12.01
N ASN A 162 -17.81 0.83 -11.94
CA ASN A 162 -18.57 0.78 -10.70
C ASN A 162 -17.94 -0.19 -9.68
N GLU A 163 -17.49 -1.36 -10.11
CA GLU A 163 -16.75 -2.32 -9.27
C GLU A 163 -15.50 -1.68 -8.68
N ARG A 164 -14.69 -1.00 -9.51
CA ARG A 164 -13.48 -0.32 -9.04
C ARG A 164 -13.80 0.85 -8.11
N ARG A 165 -14.85 1.62 -8.39
CA ARG A 165 -15.33 2.68 -7.48
C ARG A 165 -15.76 2.11 -6.14
N GLU A 166 -16.46 0.99 -6.13
CA GLU A 166 -16.90 0.36 -4.89
C GLU A 166 -15.71 -0.18 -4.09
N GLN A 167 -14.74 -0.79 -4.76
CA GLN A 167 -13.49 -1.21 -4.15
C GLN A 167 -12.71 -0.03 -3.57
N HIS A 168 -12.53 1.04 -4.35
CA HIS A 168 -11.84 2.24 -3.87
C HIS A 168 -12.58 2.91 -2.72
N ARG A 169 -13.92 2.90 -2.76
CA ARG A 169 -14.78 3.33 -1.66
C ARG A 169 -14.52 2.47 -0.42
N ARG A 170 -14.42 1.15 -0.54
CA ARG A 170 -14.08 0.24 0.58
C ARG A 170 -12.67 0.48 1.13
N GLU A 171 -11.69 0.69 0.27
CA GLU A 171 -10.28 0.93 0.63
C GLU A 171 -10.08 2.29 1.32
N THR A 172 -10.81 3.31 0.86
CA THR A 172 -10.72 4.69 1.38
C THR A 172 -11.69 4.94 2.53
N ARG A 173 -12.68 4.06 2.73
CA ARG A 173 -13.61 4.14 3.86
C ARG A 173 -12.80 4.04 5.15
N GLY A 174 -12.79 5.13 5.91
CA GLY A 174 -12.34 5.05 7.30
C GLY A 174 -13.20 4.03 8.05
N VAL A 175 -12.53 3.14 8.78
CA VAL A 175 -13.17 2.14 9.64
C VAL A 175 -12.92 2.49 11.10
N CYS A 176 -13.90 2.17 11.94
CA CYS A 176 -13.70 2.26 13.39
C CYS A 176 -12.65 1.24 13.83
N HIS A 177 -11.59 1.70 14.49
CA HIS A 177 -10.49 0.84 14.94
C HIS A 177 -10.86 -0.08 16.12
N TRP A 178 -12.09 -0.01 16.62
CA TRP A 178 -12.58 -0.88 17.70
C TRP A 178 -13.64 -1.88 17.24
N CYS A 179 -14.67 -1.40 16.53
CA CYS A 179 -15.79 -2.24 16.11
C CYS A 179 -15.77 -2.60 14.63
N GLU A 180 -14.76 -2.14 13.88
CA GLU A 180 -14.51 -2.44 12.46
C GLU A 180 -15.64 -2.00 11.52
N LYS A 181 -16.64 -1.28 12.03
CA LYS A 181 -17.71 -0.71 11.19
C LYS A 181 -17.17 0.43 10.31
N PRO A 182 -17.56 0.49 9.04
CA PRO A 182 -17.21 1.60 8.16
C PRO A 182 -17.95 2.88 8.60
N PHE A 183 -17.28 4.02 8.46
CA PHE A 183 -17.86 5.31 8.87
C PHE A 183 -19.08 5.74 8.05
N ASP A 184 -19.18 5.32 6.78
CA ASP A 184 -20.36 5.59 5.94
C ASP A 184 -21.67 5.06 6.57
N GLU A 185 -21.63 3.85 7.13
CA GLU A 185 -22.79 3.24 7.77
C GLU A 185 -23.17 3.98 9.06
N VAL A 186 -22.16 4.35 9.86
CA VAL A 186 -22.36 5.10 11.10
C VAL A 186 -22.92 6.49 10.82
N TYR A 187 -22.40 7.17 9.78
CA TYR A 187 -22.87 8.48 9.36
C TYR A 187 -24.32 8.42 8.85
N ALA A 188 -24.66 7.40 8.05
CA ALA A 188 -26.02 7.18 7.59
C ALA A 188 -27.00 6.91 8.75
N GLU A 189 -26.60 6.14 9.76
CA GLU A 189 -27.39 5.94 10.98
C GLU A 189 -27.59 7.25 11.75
N HIS A 190 -26.56 8.09 11.86
CA HIS A 190 -26.65 9.38 12.52
C HIS A 190 -27.58 10.35 11.77
N LEU A 191 -27.51 10.42 10.43
CA LEU A 191 -28.42 11.25 9.63
C LEU A 191 -29.89 10.89 9.87
N LYS A 192 -30.23 9.60 9.94
CA LYS A 192 -31.58 9.14 10.25
C LYS A 192 -32.06 9.65 11.61
N ARG A 193 -31.21 9.59 12.64
CA ARG A 193 -31.54 10.11 13.98
C ARG A 193 -31.74 11.62 13.99
N VAL A 194 -30.93 12.36 13.24
CA VAL A 194 -31.09 13.81 13.08
C VAL A 194 -32.41 14.15 12.38
N GLU A 195 -32.78 13.40 11.33
CA GLU A 195 -34.08 13.57 10.66
C GLU A 195 -35.26 13.24 11.57
N GLU A 196 -35.18 12.16 12.35
CA GLU A 196 -36.20 11.79 13.34
C GLU A 196 -36.31 12.83 14.47
N ALA A 197 -35.19 13.38 14.93
CA ALA A 197 -35.18 14.45 15.92
C ALA A 197 -35.88 15.71 15.37
N LYS A 198 -35.58 16.10 14.13
CA LYS A 198 -36.25 17.20 13.44
C LYS A 198 -37.75 16.97 13.28
N LYS A 199 -38.18 15.76 12.92
CA LYS A 199 -39.61 15.41 12.83
C LYS A 199 -40.33 15.46 14.18
N ALA A 200 -39.60 15.28 15.27
CA ALA A 200 -40.12 15.31 16.63
C ALA A 200 -39.95 16.68 17.30
N ASP A 201 -39.61 17.74 16.56
CA ASP A 201 -39.28 19.08 17.07
C ASP A 201 -38.26 19.08 18.24
N ARG A 202 -37.35 18.11 18.24
CA ARG A 202 -36.25 18.02 19.20
C ARG A 202 -34.99 18.65 18.61
N GLU A 203 -34.17 19.21 19.49
CA GLU A 203 -32.86 19.74 19.10
C GLU A 203 -32.02 18.63 18.44
N PRO A 204 -31.54 18.84 17.21
CA PRO A 204 -30.77 17.82 16.49
C PRO A 204 -29.42 17.58 17.17
N GLU A 205 -28.97 16.32 17.15
CA GLU A 205 -27.62 15.97 17.61
C GLU A 205 -26.55 16.76 16.82
N LYS A 206 -25.41 17.02 17.45
CA LYS A 206 -24.24 17.65 16.81
C LYS A 206 -23.78 16.82 15.62
N ALA A 207 -23.24 17.49 14.60
CA ALA A 207 -22.67 16.85 13.42
C ALA A 207 -21.66 15.76 13.81
N TRP A 208 -21.88 14.55 13.31
CA TRP A 208 -21.02 13.41 13.59
C TRP A 208 -19.63 13.58 12.94
N ALA A 209 -18.59 13.27 13.72
CA ALA A 209 -17.22 13.18 13.27
C ALA A 209 -16.52 12.00 13.98
N PRO A 210 -15.55 11.33 13.32
CA PRO A 210 -14.79 10.28 13.96
C PRO A 210 -13.97 10.82 15.14
N ILE A 211 -13.98 10.11 16.26
CA ILE A 211 -13.20 10.45 17.45
C ILE A 211 -11.77 9.95 17.24
N ILE A 212 -10.81 10.87 17.26
CA ILE A 212 -9.41 10.55 17.01
C ILE A 212 -8.67 10.43 18.34
N VAL A 213 -8.03 9.29 18.57
CA VAL A 213 -7.11 9.08 19.72
C VAL A 213 -5.74 8.73 19.20
N TYR A 214 -4.72 9.35 19.78
CA TYR A 214 -3.35 8.94 19.59
C TYR A 214 -2.97 8.01 20.73
N ALA A 215 -2.47 6.82 20.40
CA ALA A 215 -2.07 5.83 21.38
C ALA A 215 -0.61 5.42 21.16
N ALA A 216 0.17 5.45 22.23
CA ALA A 216 1.54 4.97 22.23
C ALA A 216 1.62 3.48 22.58
N PHE A 217 2.23 2.71 21.70
CA PHE A 217 2.61 1.31 21.93
C PHE A 217 4.13 1.16 21.75
N GLY A 218 4.84 0.94 22.86
CA GLY A 218 6.30 0.91 22.85
C GLY A 218 6.88 2.29 22.56
N VAL A 219 7.62 2.44 21.45
CA VAL A 219 8.22 3.71 20.98
C VAL A 219 7.40 4.40 19.89
N TYR A 220 6.33 3.77 19.41
CA TYR A 220 5.52 4.27 18.30
C TYR A 220 4.24 4.91 18.82
N GLN A 221 3.86 6.07 18.26
CA GLN A 221 2.55 6.68 18.44
C GLN A 221 1.72 6.42 17.19
N ASN A 222 0.59 5.73 17.35
CA ASN A 222 -0.33 5.43 16.27
C ASN A 222 -1.62 6.26 16.42
N ARG A 223 -2.22 6.64 15.29
CA ARG A 223 -3.49 7.36 15.23
C ARG A 223 -4.62 6.35 15.07
N TYR A 224 -5.62 6.41 15.94
CA TYR A 224 -6.81 5.57 15.92
C TYR A 224 -8.05 6.43 15.74
N GLU A 225 -9.01 5.94 14.96
CA GLU A 225 -10.29 6.60 14.71
C GLU A 225 -11.44 5.72 15.21
N PHE A 226 -12.38 6.30 15.94
CA PHE A 226 -13.53 5.61 16.52
C PHE A 226 -14.86 6.23 16.09
N CYS A 227 -15.85 5.37 15.89
CA CYS A 227 -17.18 5.80 15.46
C CYS A 227 -18.06 6.37 16.59
N SER A 228 -17.70 6.13 17.85
CA SER A 228 -18.47 6.52 19.03
C SER A 228 -17.60 6.56 20.28
N GLU A 229 -18.03 7.34 21.28
CA GLU A 229 -17.39 7.38 22.60
C GLU A 229 -17.38 6.01 23.28
N ARG A 230 -18.38 5.17 23.00
CA ARG A 230 -18.41 3.78 23.50
C ARG A 230 -17.22 2.98 22.99
N CYS A 231 -16.91 3.09 21.70
CA CYS A 231 -15.78 2.39 21.07
C CYS A 231 -14.45 2.93 21.57
N GLU A 232 -14.33 4.26 21.66
CA GLU A 232 -13.16 4.94 22.22
C GLU A 232 -12.89 4.51 23.68
N ASN A 233 -13.92 4.54 24.53
CA ASN A 233 -13.79 4.19 25.94
C ASN A 233 -13.47 2.70 26.12
N ALA A 234 -14.03 1.82 25.29
CA ALA A 234 -13.69 0.41 25.31
C ALA A 234 -12.21 0.18 24.92
N PHE A 235 -11.73 0.90 23.90
CA PHE A 235 -10.32 0.91 23.52
C PHE A 235 -9.43 1.40 24.67
N LYS A 236 -9.75 2.55 25.29
CA LYS A 236 -8.98 3.11 26.41
C LYS A 236 -8.96 2.22 27.65
N ARG A 237 -10.02 1.45 27.89
CA ARG A 237 -10.09 0.47 28.98
C ARG A 237 -9.19 -0.73 28.74
N GLN A 238 -9.14 -1.22 27.50
CA GLN A 238 -8.33 -2.38 27.13
C GLN A 238 -6.85 -2.02 26.98
N TYR A 239 -6.59 -0.84 26.41
CA TYR A 239 -5.26 -0.31 26.15
C TYR A 239 -5.13 1.00 26.92
N PRO A 240 -4.54 0.99 28.13
CA PRO A 240 -4.31 2.22 28.88
C PRO A 240 -3.37 3.09 28.06
N VAL A 241 -3.97 4.03 27.33
CA VAL A 241 -3.28 4.88 26.40
C VAL A 241 -2.29 5.73 27.16
N ARG A 242 -1.02 5.40 26.94
CA ARG A 242 0.02 6.37 27.12
C ARG A 242 -0.31 7.46 26.08
N VAL A 243 -0.61 8.64 26.59
CA VAL A 243 -0.32 9.93 25.97
C VAL A 243 -1.26 10.59 24.95
N HIS A 244 -1.33 11.92 25.06
CA HIS A 244 -1.74 12.90 24.06
C HIS A 244 -0.66 13.08 22.96
N LYS A 245 -0.95 13.92 21.96
CA LYS A 245 -0.07 14.19 20.81
C LYS A 245 1.32 14.70 21.26
N ASN A 246 2.40 14.11 20.75
CA ASN A 246 3.80 14.50 21.06
C ASN A 246 4.30 14.14 22.48
N CYS A 247 3.97 12.95 23.02
CA CYS A 247 4.56 12.54 24.30
C CYS A 247 6.08 12.52 24.29
N TYR A 248 6.63 11.95 23.23
CA TYR A 248 8.02 11.52 23.20
C TYR A 248 8.96 12.69 23.01
N ASP A 249 8.41 13.89 22.78
CA ASP A 249 9.14 15.14 22.61
C ASP A 249 9.08 16.02 23.88
N ARG A 250 8.47 15.53 24.98
CA ARG A 250 8.44 16.24 26.27
C ARG A 250 8.57 15.30 27.48
N PRO A 251 9.25 15.70 28.55
CA PRO A 251 9.36 14.88 29.75
C PRO A 251 7.99 14.70 30.44
N CYS A 252 7.75 13.51 31.00
CA CYS A 252 6.48 13.14 31.65
C CYS A 252 6.08 14.05 32.85
N PRO A 253 7.01 14.55 33.69
CA PRO A 253 6.67 15.47 34.78
C PRO A 253 5.99 16.76 34.32
N ASP A 254 6.39 17.29 33.15
CA ASP A 254 5.84 18.54 32.58
C ASP A 254 4.52 18.30 31.82
N CYS A 255 4.01 17.06 31.85
CA CYS A 255 2.86 16.64 31.07
C CYS A 255 1.57 16.64 31.89
N ASN A 256 0.79 17.73 31.82
CA ASN A 256 -0.53 17.81 32.46
C ASN A 256 -1.67 17.11 31.70
N LEU A 257 -1.36 16.43 30.59
CA LEU A 257 -2.35 15.87 29.67
C LEU A 257 -2.41 14.33 29.72
N CYS A 258 -1.59 13.68 30.55
CA CYS A 258 -1.58 12.23 30.74
C CYS A 258 -2.31 11.82 32.02
N ILE A 259 -3.05 10.71 31.94
CA ILE A 259 -3.77 10.12 33.08
C ILE A 259 -2.78 9.50 34.09
N LYS A 260 -1.67 8.93 33.63
CA LYS A 260 -0.63 8.33 34.47
C LYS A 260 0.68 9.09 34.29
N ARG A 261 1.21 9.63 35.40
CA ARG A 261 2.49 10.35 35.46
C ARG A 261 3.58 9.40 35.93
N TYR A 262 4.78 9.54 35.38
CA TYR A 262 5.97 8.82 35.80
C TYR A 262 7.03 9.85 36.17
N GLU A 263 7.67 9.65 37.33
CA GLU A 263 8.68 10.57 37.89
C GLU A 263 10.08 10.39 37.27
N GLY A 264 10.20 9.55 36.23
CA GLY A 264 11.47 9.31 35.53
C GLY A 264 11.64 10.21 34.31
N TYR A 265 12.81 10.82 34.17
CA TYR A 265 13.30 11.30 32.87
C TYR A 265 13.50 10.08 31.98
N ASP A 266 12.74 10.01 30.89
CA ASP A 266 12.87 8.94 29.91
C ASP A 266 14.30 9.01 29.31
N GLU A 267 15.12 7.98 29.49
CA GLU A 267 16.53 7.95 29.03
C GLU A 267 16.65 8.23 27.52
N THR A 268 15.57 7.97 26.78
CA THR A 268 15.44 8.25 25.35
C THR A 268 15.41 9.75 25.01
N LEU A 269 14.94 10.62 25.91
CA LEU A 269 14.96 12.08 25.74
C LEU A 269 16.33 12.68 26.06
N LEU A 270 17.03 12.14 27.07
CA LEU A 270 18.38 12.57 27.44
C LEU A 270 19.36 12.39 26.28
N LYS A 271 19.30 11.25 25.57
CA LYS A 271 20.12 11.00 24.37
C LYS A 271 19.86 11.97 23.21
N ARG A 272 18.66 12.55 23.08
CA ARG A 272 18.37 13.56 22.05
C ARG A 272 18.88 14.95 22.43
N LEU A 273 18.89 15.28 23.72
CA LEU A 273 19.42 16.55 24.22
C LEU A 273 20.95 16.58 24.19
N GLU A 274 21.63 15.44 24.38
CA GLU A 274 23.09 15.32 24.27
C GLU A 274 23.63 15.43 22.83
N ILE A 275 22.77 15.32 21.80
CA ILE A 275 23.17 15.51 20.38
C ILE A 275 23.15 17.00 19.99
N VAL A 276 22.65 17.89 20.85
CA VAL A 276 22.50 19.34 20.57
C VAL A 276 23.56 20.18 21.32
N VAL A 277 24.61 19.56 21.88
CA VAL A 277 25.76 20.27 22.46
C VAL A 277 27.02 20.01 21.66
#